data_AF-H2YPU1-F1
#
_entry.id   AF-H2YPU1-F1
#
_cell.length_a   1.000
_cell.length_b   1.000
_cell.length_c   1.000
_cell.angle_alpha   90.00
_cell.angle_beta   90.00
_cell.angle_gamma   90.00
#
_symmetry.space_group_name_H-M   'P 1'
#
loop_
_entity.id
_entity.type
_entity.pdbx_description
1 polymer ?
#
loop_
_entity_poly.entity_id
_entity_poly.type
_entity_poly.pdbx_seq_one_letter_code
_entity_poly.pdbx_strand_id
1 'polypeptide(L)'
;FCNNMEFCGGNDLDFYLKQHRLMGEKEARTIIMQVVSALVYLNSLERPVIHYDLKPGNILLCNGTVCGDVKITDFGLSKQFDEGLSPREGMDLTSQGSGTFWYLPPECFVRGPGGQPPKIDNKVDVWSVGVIFYQCLYGKKPFGHNLTQEAILKQNTILRATEVTFPNKPTISAEAKSFIRCCLAYHKDERADVFQLSSHAYLKPSANKRNAANLNSTQNGPS
;
A
#
# COMPACT_ATOMS: atom_id res chain seq x y z
N PHE A 1 8.02 10.64 -28.46
CA PHE A 1 6.77 9.87 -28.27
C PHE A 1 5.83 10.68 -27.39
N CYS A 2 4.54 10.72 -27.69
CA CYS A 2 3.52 11.38 -26.87
C CYS A 2 2.55 10.31 -26.37
N ASN A 3 2.38 10.20 -25.05
CA ASN A 3 1.38 9.33 -24.45
C ASN A 3 0.11 10.15 -24.21
N ASN A 4 -1.02 9.71 -24.75
CA ASN A 4 -2.32 10.29 -24.45
C ASN A 4 -2.93 9.54 -23.26
N MET A 5 -3.24 10.25 -22.18
CA MET A 5 -3.73 9.69 -20.92
C MET A 5 -5.04 10.37 -20.52
N GLU A 6 -5.88 9.67 -19.77
CA GLU A 6 -7.08 10.27 -19.17
C GLU A 6 -6.68 11.45 -18.27
N PHE A 7 -7.42 12.55 -18.38
CA PHE A 7 -7.21 13.71 -17.53
C PHE A 7 -7.78 13.47 -16.12
N CYS A 8 -6.93 13.53 -15.09
CA CYS A 8 -7.34 13.59 -13.69
C CYS A 8 -7.28 15.04 -13.19
N GLY A 9 -8.41 15.59 -12.74
CA GLY A 9 -8.54 17.00 -12.38
C GLY A 9 -7.96 17.40 -11.03
N GLY A 10 -7.67 16.44 -10.15
CA GLY A 10 -7.02 16.68 -8.86
C GLY A 10 -5.53 16.35 -8.83
N ASN A 11 -4.91 16.55 -7.67
CA ASN A 11 -3.49 16.29 -7.44
C ASN A 11 -3.23 14.86 -6.94
N ASP A 12 -1.95 14.50 -6.84
CA ASP A 12 -1.53 13.25 -6.21
C ASP A 12 -1.56 13.32 -4.67
N LEU A 13 -1.49 12.15 -4.04
CA LEU A 13 -1.51 12.00 -2.59
C LEU A 13 -0.26 12.58 -1.91
N ASP A 14 0.89 12.66 -2.59
CA ASP A 14 2.09 13.30 -2.02
C ASP A 14 1.88 14.81 -1.85
N PHE A 15 1.29 15.46 -2.86
CA PHE A 15 0.90 16.86 -2.78
C PHE A 15 -0.09 17.10 -1.63
N TYR A 16 -1.11 16.25 -1.50
CA TYR A 16 -2.06 16.34 -0.40
C TYR A 16 -1.38 16.23 0.98
N LEU A 17 -0.50 15.25 1.17
CA LEU A 17 0.20 15.04 2.43
C LEU A 17 1.16 16.18 2.78
N LYS A 18 1.76 16.84 1.78
CA LYS A 18 2.56 18.06 1.99
C LYS A 18 1.73 19.24 2.49
N GLN A 19 0.48 19.38 2.03
CA GLN A 19 -0.41 20.47 2.44
C GLN A 19 -1.07 20.22 3.80
N HIS A 20 -1.56 19.00 4.05
CA HIS A 20 -2.40 18.70 5.21
C HIS A 20 -1.66 18.02 6.36
N ARG A 21 -0.40 17.58 6.16
CA ARG A 21 0.48 16.82 7.07
C ARG A 21 -0.03 15.46 7.54
N LEU A 22 -1.31 15.34 7.90
CA LEU A 22 -1.96 14.14 8.41
C LEU A 22 -3.31 13.95 7.72
N MET A 23 -3.77 12.72 7.66
CA MET A 23 -5.08 12.35 7.13
C MET A 23 -5.86 11.57 8.18
N GLY A 24 -7.17 11.82 8.26
CA GLY A 24 -8.04 11.07 9.17
C GLY A 24 -8.04 9.58 8.83
N GLU A 25 -8.08 8.72 9.85
CA GLU A 25 -7.99 7.26 9.63
C GLU A 25 -9.04 6.74 8.65
N LYS A 26 -10.27 7.25 8.72
CA LYS A 26 -11.37 6.88 7.81
C LYS A 26 -11.08 7.26 6.35
N GLU A 27 -10.49 8.43 6.13
CA GLU A 27 -10.12 8.93 4.80
C GLU A 27 -8.97 8.10 4.25
N ALA A 28 -7.91 7.91 5.04
CA ALA A 28 -6.77 7.09 4.68
C ALA A 28 -7.19 5.66 4.35
N ARG A 29 -8.10 5.07 5.15
CA ARG A 29 -8.67 3.75 4.88
C ARG A 29 -9.41 3.70 3.54
N THR A 30 -10.20 4.71 3.21
CA THR A 30 -10.95 4.78 1.93
C THR A 30 -10.00 4.75 0.74
N ILE A 31 -8.90 5.51 0.81
CA ILE A 31 -7.87 5.51 -0.24
C ILE A 31 -7.20 4.14 -0.34
N ILE A 32 -6.79 3.56 0.79
CA ILE A 32 -6.12 2.25 0.81
C ILE A 32 -7.01 1.14 0.28
N MET A 33 -8.32 1.17 0.55
CA MET A 33 -9.27 0.21 -0.03
C MET A 33 -9.28 0.25 -1.56
N GLN A 34 -9.28 1.45 -2.15
CA GLN A 34 -9.25 1.62 -3.61
C GLN A 34 -7.90 1.18 -4.20
N VAL A 35 -6.79 1.52 -3.54
CA VAL A 35 -5.44 1.08 -3.94
C VAL A 35 -5.34 -0.44 -3.93
N VAL A 36 -5.78 -1.10 -2.84
CA VAL A 36 -5.76 -2.57 -2.75
C VAL A 36 -6.68 -3.19 -3.81
N SER A 37 -7.84 -2.61 -4.08
CA SER A 37 -8.71 -3.07 -5.17
C SER A 37 -8.03 -3.01 -6.54
N ALA A 38 -7.29 -1.95 -6.83
CA ALA A 38 -6.53 -1.83 -8.07
C ALA A 38 -5.39 -2.86 -8.14
N LEU A 39 -4.69 -3.11 -7.03
CA LEU A 39 -3.65 -4.14 -6.97
C LEU A 39 -4.22 -5.55 -7.19
N VAL A 40 -5.40 -5.85 -6.63
CA VAL A 40 -6.11 -7.12 -6.89
C VAL A 40 -6.39 -7.28 -8.38
N TYR A 41 -6.88 -6.21 -9.03
CA TYR A 41 -7.12 -6.22 -10.47
C TYR A 41 -5.83 -6.53 -11.25
N LEU A 42 -4.73 -5.81 -10.98
CA LEU A 42 -3.43 -6.04 -11.64
C LEU A 42 -2.91 -7.47 -11.48
N ASN A 43 -3.16 -8.08 -10.32
CA ASN A 43 -2.74 -9.44 -10.01
C ASN A 43 -3.72 -10.52 -10.54
N SER A 44 -4.90 -10.13 -10.97
CA SER A 44 -5.90 -11.02 -11.59
C SER A 44 -5.82 -11.10 -13.11
N LEU A 45 -4.97 -10.26 -13.73
CA LEU A 45 -4.70 -10.31 -15.17
C LEU A 45 -4.07 -11.66 -15.55
N GLU A 46 -4.29 -12.08 -16.80
CA GLU A 46 -3.67 -13.30 -17.36
C GLU A 46 -2.15 -13.32 -17.18
N ARG A 47 -1.53 -12.14 -17.36
CA ARG A 47 -0.14 -11.88 -16.99
C ARG A 47 -0.12 -10.89 -15.82
N PRO A 48 -0.03 -11.38 -14.57
CA PRO A 48 -0.04 -10.52 -13.39
C PRO A 48 1.01 -9.42 -13.45
N VAL A 49 0.68 -8.27 -12.86
CA VAL A 49 1.56 -7.10 -12.80
C VAL A 49 1.84 -6.71 -11.36
N ILE A 50 3.13 -6.54 -11.05
CA ILE A 50 3.63 -5.89 -9.83
C ILE A 50 3.91 -4.42 -10.19
N HIS A 51 3.32 -3.49 -9.46
CA HIS A 51 3.52 -2.06 -9.72
C HIS A 51 4.97 -1.63 -9.45
N TYR A 52 5.56 -2.12 -8.36
CA TYR A 52 6.97 -1.97 -7.96
C TYR A 52 7.43 -0.56 -7.55
N ASP A 53 6.76 0.51 -7.98
CA ASP A 53 7.02 1.89 -7.51
C ASP A 53 5.78 2.57 -6.93
N LEU A 54 5.01 1.84 -6.14
CA LEU A 54 3.82 2.41 -5.49
C LEU A 54 4.25 3.38 -4.38
N LYS A 55 3.84 4.63 -4.51
CA LYS A 55 4.14 5.73 -3.57
C LYS A 55 3.04 6.80 -3.65
N PRO A 56 2.94 7.74 -2.70
CA PRO A 56 1.89 8.76 -2.72
C PRO A 56 1.86 9.59 -4.01
N GLY A 57 3.02 9.87 -4.63
CA GLY A 57 3.09 10.59 -5.91
C GLY A 57 2.48 9.83 -7.10
N ASN A 58 2.29 8.52 -6.97
CA ASN A 58 1.72 7.64 -7.99
C ASN A 58 0.26 7.27 -7.67
N ILE A 59 -0.37 7.97 -6.72
CA ILE A 59 -1.76 7.81 -6.32
C ILE A 59 -2.48 9.13 -6.57
N LEU A 60 -3.34 9.17 -7.58
CA LEU A 60 -4.08 10.37 -8.00
C LEU A 60 -5.41 10.47 -7.26
N LEU A 61 -5.70 11.65 -6.72
CA LEU A 61 -7.00 11.99 -6.11
C LEU A 61 -7.85 12.69 -7.17
N CYS A 62 -8.67 11.95 -7.92
CA CYS A 62 -9.25 12.42 -9.20
C CYS A 62 -10.08 13.70 -9.05
N ASN A 63 -10.81 13.83 -7.95
CA ASN A 63 -11.68 14.98 -7.67
C ASN A 63 -11.06 15.96 -6.66
N GLY A 64 -9.76 15.85 -6.38
CA GLY A 64 -9.03 16.69 -5.42
C GLY A 64 -9.45 16.50 -3.96
N THR A 65 -10.28 15.49 -3.66
CA THR A 65 -10.77 15.21 -2.31
C THR A 65 -10.45 13.77 -1.91
N VAL A 66 -10.21 13.57 -0.62
CA VAL A 66 -9.90 12.25 -0.02
C VAL A 66 -11.09 11.30 0.07
N CYS A 67 -12.29 11.81 -0.23
CA CYS A 67 -13.53 11.04 -0.32
C CYS A 67 -13.89 10.65 -1.76
N GLY A 68 -13.07 11.05 -2.75
CA GLY A 68 -13.30 10.79 -4.16
C GLY A 68 -12.60 9.55 -4.69
N ASP A 69 -12.65 9.39 -6.01
CA ASP A 69 -12.03 8.27 -6.72
C ASP A 69 -10.50 8.41 -6.74
N VAL A 70 -9.84 7.27 -6.54
CA VAL A 70 -8.39 7.13 -6.51
C VAL A 70 -7.94 6.29 -7.69
N LYS A 71 -6.89 6.74 -8.39
CA LYS A 71 -6.25 5.97 -9.46
C LYS A 71 -4.76 5.79 -9.19
N ILE A 72 -4.25 4.60 -9.51
CA ILE A 72 -2.81 4.33 -9.52
C ILE A 72 -2.26 4.69 -10.90
N THR A 73 -1.07 5.29 -10.95
CA THR A 73 -0.40 5.69 -12.19
C THR A 73 1.09 5.35 -12.15
N ASP A 74 1.79 5.59 -13.26
CA ASP A 74 3.23 5.40 -13.45
C ASP A 74 3.72 3.95 -13.30
N PHE A 75 3.43 3.17 -14.34
CA PHE A 75 3.88 1.78 -14.49
C PHE A 75 5.29 1.65 -15.09
N GLY A 76 6.10 2.72 -15.10
CA GLY A 76 7.40 2.75 -15.76
C GLY A 76 8.42 1.76 -15.20
N LEU A 77 8.26 1.34 -13.94
CA LEU A 77 9.10 0.35 -13.26
C LEU A 77 8.39 -0.99 -13.01
N SER A 78 7.14 -1.14 -13.46
CA SER A 78 6.33 -2.31 -13.19
C SER A 78 6.94 -3.58 -13.78
N LYS A 79 6.62 -4.71 -13.14
CA LYS A 79 7.08 -6.03 -13.54
C LYS A 79 5.88 -6.87 -13.93
N GLN A 80 5.94 -7.44 -15.12
CA GLN A 80 4.92 -8.33 -15.63
C GLN A 80 5.48 -9.75 -15.65
N PHE A 81 4.68 -10.71 -15.22
CA PHE A 81 5.04 -12.12 -15.31
C PHE A 81 4.92 -12.61 -16.76
N ASP A 82 5.90 -13.40 -17.19
CA ASP A 82 5.84 -14.09 -18.49
C ASP A 82 4.81 -15.23 -18.46
N GLU A 83 4.32 -15.61 -19.65
CA GLU A 83 3.40 -16.73 -19.79
C GLU A 83 4.03 -18.03 -19.26
N GLY A 84 3.30 -18.74 -18.39
CA GLY A 84 3.73 -20.01 -17.82
C GLY A 84 4.62 -19.91 -16.58
N LEU A 85 5.06 -18.71 -16.18
CA LEU A 85 5.70 -18.52 -14.87
C LEU A 85 4.63 -18.44 -13.77
N SER A 86 4.80 -19.23 -12.71
CA SER A 86 3.91 -19.20 -11.56
C SER A 86 4.19 -17.96 -10.71
N PRO A 87 3.20 -17.08 -10.45
CA PRO A 87 3.35 -15.96 -9.52
C PRO A 87 3.78 -16.39 -8.11
N ARG A 88 3.59 -17.68 -7.76
CA ARG A 88 4.00 -18.25 -6.46
C ARG A 88 5.51 -18.45 -6.34
N GLU A 89 6.23 -18.61 -7.44
CA GLU A 89 7.69 -18.79 -7.43
C GLU A 89 8.44 -17.45 -7.38
N GLY A 90 7.72 -16.35 -7.57
CA GLY A 90 8.26 -15.01 -7.74
C GLY A 90 9.03 -14.87 -9.05
N MET A 91 9.62 -13.69 -9.24
CA MET A 91 10.46 -13.37 -10.39
C MET A 91 11.73 -12.66 -9.96
N ASP A 92 12.76 -12.75 -10.79
CA ASP A 92 14.03 -12.08 -10.54
C ASP A 92 13.89 -10.57 -10.68
N LEU A 93 14.39 -9.84 -9.69
CA LEU A 93 14.46 -8.38 -9.75
C LEU A 93 15.61 -7.95 -10.67
N THR A 94 15.27 -7.71 -11.95
CA THR A 94 16.24 -7.33 -12.99
C THR A 94 16.75 -5.89 -12.90
N SER A 95 16.04 -5.02 -12.17
CA SER A 95 16.37 -3.59 -12.02
C SER A 95 16.65 -3.22 -10.56
N GLN A 96 17.46 -4.02 -9.87
CA GLN A 96 17.82 -3.78 -8.48
C GLN A 96 18.45 -2.38 -8.32
N GLY A 97 18.01 -1.63 -7.32
CA GLY A 97 18.42 -0.23 -7.08
C GLY A 97 17.55 0.82 -7.78
N SER A 98 16.56 0.41 -8.58
CA SER A 98 15.49 1.29 -9.07
C SER A 98 14.30 1.31 -8.09
N GLY A 99 13.46 2.34 -8.19
CA GLY A 99 12.29 2.56 -7.35
C GLY A 99 12.56 3.52 -6.19
N THR A 100 11.53 3.75 -5.37
CA THR A 100 11.58 4.70 -4.26
C THR A 100 11.81 3.97 -2.92
N PHE A 101 13.03 3.96 -2.40
CA PHE A 101 13.50 2.99 -1.38
C PHE A 101 12.71 2.93 -0.08
N TRP A 102 12.06 4.02 0.34
CA TRP A 102 11.21 3.99 1.53
C TRP A 102 9.99 3.07 1.41
N TYR A 103 9.53 2.82 0.18
CA TYR A 103 8.36 1.99 -0.13
C TYR A 103 8.74 0.59 -0.61
N LEU A 104 10.04 0.29 -0.74
CA LEU A 104 10.50 -1.04 -1.11
C LEU A 104 10.72 -1.90 0.14
N PRO A 105 10.40 -3.21 0.07
CA PRO A 105 10.60 -4.12 1.18
C PRO A 105 12.05 -4.62 1.30
N PRO A 106 12.44 -5.24 2.43
CA PRO A 106 13.81 -5.68 2.69
C PRO A 106 14.39 -6.60 1.61
N GLU A 107 13.60 -7.53 1.07
CA GLU A 107 14.06 -8.48 0.06
C GLU A 107 14.58 -7.83 -1.23
N CYS A 108 14.16 -6.59 -1.56
CA CYS A 108 14.67 -5.87 -2.73
C CYS A 108 16.14 -5.43 -2.57
N PHE A 109 16.65 -5.38 -1.34
CA PHE A 109 18.00 -4.90 -1.01
C PHE A 109 19.01 -6.03 -0.80
N VAL A 110 18.56 -7.29 -0.77
CA VAL A 110 19.43 -8.46 -0.58
C VAL A 110 19.88 -9.00 -1.95
N ARG A 111 21.12 -9.43 -2.07
CA ARG A 111 21.58 -10.26 -3.20
C ARG A 111 21.60 -11.72 -2.77
N GLY A 112 21.14 -12.59 -3.67
CA GLY A 112 21.20 -14.04 -3.46
C GLY A 112 22.64 -14.58 -3.45
N PRO A 113 22.83 -15.83 -3.02
CA PRO A 113 24.13 -16.51 -3.11
C PRO A 113 24.72 -16.41 -4.51
N GLY A 114 26.02 -16.14 -4.61
CA GLY A 114 26.68 -15.97 -5.92
C GLY A 114 26.29 -14.70 -6.69
N GLY A 115 25.67 -13.72 -6.02
CA GLY A 115 25.29 -12.44 -6.64
C GLY A 115 24.00 -12.50 -7.44
N GLN A 116 23.21 -13.57 -7.29
CA GLN A 116 21.92 -13.73 -7.96
C GLN A 116 20.95 -12.59 -7.58
N PRO A 117 20.09 -12.13 -8.50
CA PRO A 117 19.08 -11.14 -8.21
C PRO A 117 18.10 -11.65 -7.13
N PRO A 118 17.54 -10.76 -6.30
CA PRO A 118 16.51 -11.17 -5.35
C PRO A 118 15.23 -11.57 -6.09
N LYS A 119 14.52 -12.54 -5.53
CA LYS A 119 13.20 -12.96 -6.01
C LYS A 119 12.08 -12.17 -5.33
N ILE A 120 11.32 -11.44 -6.13
CA ILE A 120 10.18 -10.64 -5.71
C ILE A 120 8.86 -11.22 -6.20
N ASP A 121 7.77 -10.86 -5.52
CA ASP A 121 6.40 -11.18 -5.91
C ASP A 121 5.50 -9.97 -5.56
N ASN A 122 4.18 -10.13 -5.66
CA ASN A 122 3.22 -9.05 -5.41
C ASN A 122 3.21 -8.52 -3.96
N LYS A 123 3.92 -9.18 -3.03
CA LYS A 123 4.08 -8.71 -1.65
C LYS A 123 4.97 -7.48 -1.55
N VAL A 124 5.67 -7.11 -2.63
CA VAL A 124 6.36 -5.81 -2.75
C VAL A 124 5.37 -4.66 -2.70
N ASP A 125 4.27 -4.76 -3.45
CA ASP A 125 3.24 -3.72 -3.44
C ASP A 125 2.49 -3.69 -2.11
N VAL A 126 2.32 -4.83 -1.44
CA VAL A 126 1.73 -4.91 -0.08
C VAL A 126 2.55 -4.13 0.94
N TRP A 127 3.89 -4.25 0.91
CA TRP A 127 4.75 -3.44 1.76
C TRP A 127 4.58 -1.94 1.47
N SER A 128 4.55 -1.58 0.18
CA SER A 128 4.33 -0.19 -0.25
C SER A 128 3.02 0.37 0.32
N VAL A 129 1.93 -0.40 0.26
CA VAL A 129 0.63 -0.05 0.86
C VAL A 129 0.76 0.22 2.36
N GLY A 130 1.49 -0.63 3.09
CA GLY A 130 1.73 -0.44 4.53
C GLY A 130 2.48 0.86 4.85
N VAL A 131 3.51 1.18 4.08
CA VAL A 131 4.30 2.42 4.22
C VAL A 131 3.44 3.64 3.91
N ILE A 132 2.66 3.61 2.83
CA ILE A 132 1.75 4.69 2.42
C ILE A 132 0.70 4.92 3.49
N PHE A 133 0.06 3.85 3.98
CA PHE A 133 -0.98 3.97 4.99
C PHE A 133 -0.42 4.55 6.29
N TYR A 134 0.74 4.09 6.74
CA TYR A 134 1.43 4.68 7.88
C TYR A 134 1.71 6.17 7.66
N GLN A 135 2.21 6.54 6.47
CA GLN A 135 2.51 7.93 6.13
C GLN A 135 1.26 8.81 6.13
N CYS A 136 0.12 8.33 5.66
CA CYS A 136 -1.15 9.05 5.75
C CYS A 136 -1.54 9.36 7.19
N LEU A 137 -1.38 8.39 8.10
CA LEU A 137 -1.81 8.51 9.50
C LEU A 137 -0.85 9.33 10.37
N TYR A 138 0.45 9.28 10.07
CA TYR A 138 1.49 9.86 10.94
C TYR A 138 2.29 11.00 10.28
N GLY A 139 2.07 11.27 9.00
CA GLY A 139 2.77 12.35 8.27
C GLY A 139 4.25 12.10 8.05
N LYS A 140 4.73 10.89 8.41
CA LYS A 140 6.12 10.47 8.32
C LYS A 140 6.19 9.03 7.86
N LYS A 141 7.33 8.65 7.29
CA LYS A 141 7.55 7.26 6.84
C LYS A 141 7.95 6.40 8.05
N PRO A 142 7.53 5.13 8.13
CA PRO A 142 7.86 4.25 9.26
C PRO A 142 9.37 3.98 9.36
N PHE A 143 10.07 3.96 8.23
CA PHE A 143 11.50 3.70 8.14
C PHE A 143 12.20 4.80 7.34
N GLY A 144 13.41 5.18 7.75
CA GLY A 144 14.25 6.13 7.02
C GLY A 144 13.64 7.51 6.80
N HIS A 145 12.69 7.95 7.64
CA HIS A 145 12.14 9.29 7.54
C HIS A 145 13.26 10.33 7.68
N ASN A 146 13.29 11.31 6.76
CA ASN A 146 14.34 12.34 6.61
C ASN A 146 15.73 11.86 6.16
N LEU A 147 15.91 10.56 5.86
CA LEU A 147 17.13 10.07 5.24
C LEU A 147 17.05 10.23 3.72
N THR A 148 18.18 10.39 3.04
CA THR A 148 18.23 10.27 1.58
C THR A 148 18.22 8.80 1.16
N GLN A 149 17.94 8.49 -0.12
CA GLN A 149 18.07 7.13 -0.65
C GLN A 149 19.49 6.58 -0.47
N GLU A 150 20.52 7.41 -0.66
CA GLU A 150 21.91 7.04 -0.42
C GLU A 150 22.16 6.66 1.05
N ALA A 151 21.63 7.45 1.98
CA ALA A 151 21.73 7.14 3.41
C ALA A 151 20.99 5.85 3.77
N ILE A 152 19.82 5.59 3.19
CA ILE A 152 19.06 4.34 3.39
C ILE A 152 19.90 3.13 2.99
N LEU A 153 20.58 3.20 1.84
CA LEU A 153 21.48 2.13 1.38
C LEU A 153 22.68 1.97 2.31
N LYS A 154 23.41 3.06 2.57
CA LYS A 154 24.64 3.02 3.38
C LYS A 154 24.40 2.53 4.81
N GLN A 155 23.24 2.86 5.38
CA GLN A 155 22.88 2.50 6.75
C GLN A 155 22.09 1.18 6.85
N ASN A 156 21.83 0.52 5.72
CA ASN A 156 20.99 -0.68 5.65
C ASN A 156 19.63 -0.47 6.35
N THR A 157 19.03 0.72 6.21
CA THR A 157 17.87 1.12 7.01
C THR A 157 16.68 0.18 6.82
N ILE A 158 16.37 -0.21 5.58
CA ILE A 158 15.26 -1.12 5.29
C ILE A 158 15.59 -2.56 5.70
N LEU A 159 16.84 -3.00 5.54
CA LEU A 159 17.29 -4.32 6.01
C LEU A 159 17.25 -4.45 7.54
N ARG A 160 17.18 -3.34 8.27
CA ARG A 160 17.01 -3.28 9.72
C ARG A 160 15.57 -3.02 10.16
N ALA A 161 14.62 -2.91 9.23
CA ALA A 161 13.22 -2.60 9.50
C ALA A 161 12.44 -3.84 9.97
N THR A 162 12.91 -4.52 11.01
CA THR A 162 12.34 -5.79 11.49
C THR A 162 10.99 -5.62 12.19
N GLU A 163 10.70 -4.43 12.73
CA GLU A 163 9.43 -4.11 13.38
C GLU A 163 9.03 -2.64 13.12
N VAL A 164 7.74 -2.41 12.89
CA VAL A 164 7.16 -1.06 12.81
C VAL A 164 6.75 -0.56 14.20
N THR A 165 7.14 0.69 14.50
CA THR A 165 6.77 1.36 15.74
C THR A 165 5.71 2.45 15.51
N PHE A 166 4.79 2.59 16.46
CA PHE A 166 3.66 3.52 16.37
C PHE A 166 3.82 4.63 17.42
N PRO A 167 3.85 5.91 17.00
CA PRO A 167 3.79 7.03 17.91
C PRO A 167 2.52 7.00 18.78
N ASN A 168 2.61 7.59 19.98
CA ASN A 168 1.46 7.74 20.89
C ASN A 168 0.39 8.69 20.34
N LYS A 169 0.76 9.62 19.45
CA LYS A 169 -0.15 10.57 18.80
C LYS A 169 0.18 10.73 17.30
N PRO A 170 -0.83 10.90 16.43
CA PRO A 170 -2.26 10.70 16.72
C PRO A 170 -2.56 9.23 17.08
N THR A 171 -3.62 9.02 17.87
CA THR A 171 -4.08 7.67 18.20
C THR A 171 -4.85 7.11 17.00
N ILE A 172 -4.51 5.89 16.60
CA ILE A 172 -5.23 5.12 15.58
C ILE A 172 -5.76 3.82 16.18
N SER A 173 -6.74 3.20 15.53
CA SER A 173 -7.36 1.95 15.97
C SER A 173 -6.36 0.78 16.06
N ALA A 174 -6.68 -0.21 16.89
CA ALA A 174 -5.87 -1.42 17.01
C ALA A 174 -5.87 -2.20 15.68
N GLU A 175 -7.00 -2.15 14.97
CA GLU A 175 -7.22 -2.78 13.68
C GLU A 175 -6.37 -2.10 12.58
N ALA A 176 -6.21 -0.78 12.61
CA ALA A 176 -5.29 -0.06 11.70
C ALA A 176 -3.83 -0.47 11.96
N LYS A 177 -3.41 -0.55 13.23
CA LYS A 177 -2.07 -1.04 13.59
C LYS A 177 -1.86 -2.50 13.15
N SER A 178 -2.87 -3.35 13.33
CA SER A 178 -2.85 -4.75 12.89
C SER A 178 -2.69 -4.85 11.37
N PHE A 179 -3.46 -4.06 10.61
CA PHE A 179 -3.34 -3.99 9.14
C PHE A 179 -1.94 -3.52 8.71
N ILE A 180 -1.39 -2.47 9.33
CA ILE A 180 -0.03 -1.99 9.03
C ILE A 180 1.02 -3.07 9.32
N ARG A 181 0.93 -3.78 10.46
CA ARG A 181 1.85 -4.88 10.76
C ARG A 181 1.75 -6.02 9.75
N CYS A 182 0.54 -6.36 9.30
CA CYS A 182 0.33 -7.36 8.26
C CYS A 182 1.01 -6.97 6.93
N CYS A 183 0.94 -5.68 6.56
CA CYS A 183 1.64 -5.16 5.38
C CYS A 183 3.16 -5.11 5.55
N LEU A 184 3.64 -4.76 6.74
CA LEU A 184 5.05 -4.51 7.04
C LEU A 184 5.74 -5.68 7.75
N ALA A 185 5.26 -6.90 7.52
CA ALA A 185 5.97 -8.10 7.98
C ALA A 185 7.34 -8.18 7.27
N TYR A 186 8.41 -8.29 8.07
CA TYR A 186 9.78 -8.25 7.56
C TYR A 186 10.07 -9.43 6.64
N HIS A 187 9.76 -10.65 7.08
CA HIS A 187 9.89 -11.84 6.25
C HIS A 187 8.75 -11.89 5.23
N LYS A 188 9.10 -11.96 3.94
CA LYS A 188 8.09 -11.97 2.87
C LYS A 188 7.12 -13.15 2.97
N ASP A 189 7.54 -14.28 3.52
CA ASP A 189 6.68 -15.47 3.64
C ASP A 189 5.57 -15.28 4.68
N GLU A 190 5.81 -14.41 5.67
CA GLU A 190 4.83 -14.01 6.70
C GLU A 190 3.96 -12.83 6.25
N ARG A 191 4.42 -12.07 5.25
CA ARG A 191 3.68 -10.94 4.69
C ARG A 191 2.52 -11.44 3.85
N ALA A 192 1.35 -10.83 4.01
CA ALA A 192 0.20 -11.14 3.18
C ALA A 192 0.50 -10.86 1.69
N ASP A 193 0.02 -11.71 0.80
CA ASP A 193 -0.12 -11.36 -0.61
C ASP A 193 -1.29 -10.37 -0.84
N VAL A 194 -1.41 -9.85 -2.06
CA VAL A 194 -2.45 -8.87 -2.41
C VAL A 194 -3.88 -9.39 -2.18
N PHE A 195 -4.14 -10.68 -2.44
CA PHE A 195 -5.48 -11.28 -2.28
C PHE A 195 -5.82 -11.57 -0.81
N GLN A 196 -4.82 -11.95 -0.02
CA GLN A 196 -4.93 -12.07 1.42
C GLN A 196 -5.18 -10.70 2.05
N LEU A 197 -4.44 -9.68 1.61
CA LEU A 197 -4.58 -8.31 2.09
C LEU A 197 -5.98 -7.74 1.80
N SER A 198 -6.54 -7.97 0.61
CA SER A 198 -7.90 -7.52 0.26
C SER A 198 -8.99 -8.17 1.13
N SER A 199 -8.69 -9.32 1.73
CA SER A 199 -9.59 -10.04 2.62
C SER A 199 -9.44 -9.65 4.10
N HIS A 200 -8.50 -8.76 4.44
CA HIS A 200 -8.22 -8.36 5.80
C HIS A 200 -9.43 -7.66 6.45
N ALA A 201 -9.72 -8.00 7.71
CA ALA A 201 -10.90 -7.50 8.44
C ALA A 201 -10.97 -5.97 8.49
N TYR A 202 -9.82 -5.30 8.58
CA TYR A 202 -9.72 -3.84 8.56
C TYR A 202 -10.33 -3.19 7.32
N LEU A 203 -10.31 -3.84 6.15
CA LEU A 203 -10.86 -3.25 4.92
C LEU A 203 -12.36 -3.55 4.77
N LYS A 204 -12.88 -4.60 5.43
CA LYS A 204 -14.30 -4.97 5.35
C LYS A 204 -15.20 -3.92 6.00
N PRO A 205 -16.35 -3.57 5.40
CA PRO A 205 -17.33 -2.70 6.03
C PRO A 205 -17.69 -3.24 7.42
N SER A 206 -17.70 -2.38 8.44
CA SER A 206 -18.09 -2.81 9.79
C SER A 206 -19.50 -3.38 9.74
N ALA A 207 -19.65 -4.66 10.10
CA ALA A 207 -20.93 -5.38 10.08
C ALA A 207 -22.00 -4.76 11.02
N ASN A 208 -21.62 -3.84 11.91
CA ASN A 208 -22.52 -3.22 12.88
C ASN A 208 -22.88 -1.78 12.49
N LYS A 209 -23.98 -1.65 11.75
CA LYS A 209 -24.95 -0.52 11.81
C LYS A 209 -26.21 -0.69 10.94
N ARG A 210 -26.45 -1.84 10.30
CA ARG A 210 -27.72 -2.10 9.60
C ARG A 210 -28.81 -2.75 10.46
N ASN A 211 -28.48 -3.36 11.60
CA ASN A 211 -29.46 -4.07 12.42
C ASN A 211 -30.08 -3.26 13.58
N ALA A 212 -29.64 -2.02 13.83
CA ALA A 212 -30.23 -1.17 14.88
C ALA A 212 -31.42 -0.32 14.39
N ALA A 213 -31.63 -0.20 13.08
CA ALA A 213 -32.73 0.60 12.52
C ALA A 213 -34.03 -0.20 12.34
N ASN A 214 -33.99 -1.53 12.35
CA ASN A 214 -35.17 -2.39 12.12
C ASN A 214 -35.80 -2.95 13.40
N LEU A 215 -35.30 -2.61 14.58
CA LEU A 215 -35.84 -3.06 15.87
C LEU A 215 -36.63 -1.98 16.62
N ASN A 216 -36.63 -0.73 16.16
CA ASN A 216 -37.35 0.38 16.80
C ASN A 216 -38.65 0.81 16.08
N SER A 217 -39.09 0.09 15.04
CA SER A 217 -40.29 0.44 14.27
C SER A 217 -41.52 -0.44 14.52
N THR A 218 -41.49 -1.36 15.49
CA THR A 218 -42.61 -2.28 15.78
C THR A 218 -43.24 -2.16 17.18
N GLN A 219 -42.92 -1.12 17.95
CA GLN A 219 -43.67 -0.81 19.17
C GLN A 219 -44.09 0.67 19.16
N ASN A 220 -45.21 0.95 18.49
CA ASN A 220 -46.16 2.03 18.80
C ASN A 220 -47.29 2.01 17.75
N GLY A 221 -48.27 1.12 17.95
CA GLY A 221 -49.60 1.23 17.33
C GLY A 221 -50.58 1.76 18.38
N PRO A 222 -51.49 2.70 18.04
CA PRO A 222 -52.27 3.44 19.03
C PRO A 222 -53.53 2.71 19.47
N SER A 223 -53.86 2.96 20.76
CA SER A 223 -55.19 2.91 21.41
C SER A 223 -55.97 1.61 21.37
#